data_AF-W8VS67-F1
#
_entry.id   AF-W8VS67-F1
#
_cell.length_a   1.000
_cell.length_b   1.000
_cell.length_c   1.000
_cell.angle_alpha   90.00
_cell.angle_beta   90.00
_cell.angle_gamma   90.00
#
_symmetry.space_group_name_H-M   'P 1'
#
loop_
_entity.id
_entity.type
_entity.pdbx_description
1 polymer ?
#
loop_
_entity_poly.entity_id
_entity_poly.type
_entity_poly.pdbx_seq_one_letter_code
_entity_poly.pdbx_strand_id
1 'polypeptide(L)'
;MLNARLQFNHINYLHQPKTIKGKVTAKGERTPHTHYTFAVSKHTEMKILQTIIILFITISSFAQSNYDDSKISNKTKKAVKKIEKVNELMSSAVYSSGMRPKQWDNFETLKKTATESELIELTNHPNGVVRSYSFWALSYNKNVDLFKIVKNHLNDDELISTQFGCIGGQEKVGDFYIQVLTPQYVDLDSKKLNKQQFRELDSLLVYSNNNLNAKYGAIQRIESSESNYGKIKELYLEKNDQSALVKLAKYNKVEDIELILNNREKDNSEEGGYFHTYKAISNFPNSEFFTFLKSQLQKTLDNTHYSNEWTQLYRAIASYKNEEAKNQLLIPFTQVEHKNIRKYHLNMIFSALNEFQSDS
;
A
#
# COMPACT_ATOMS: atom_id res chain seq x y z
N MET A 1 27.62 18.25 4.61
CA MET A 1 27.83 17.05 5.45
C MET A 1 26.60 16.86 6.32
N LEU A 2 25.64 16.05 5.87
CA LEU A 2 24.72 15.25 6.69
C LEU A 2 23.98 14.31 5.73
N ASN A 3 24.42 13.06 5.66
CA ASN A 3 23.80 12.00 4.86
C ASN A 3 22.72 11.34 5.71
N ALA A 4 21.44 11.60 5.41
CA ALA A 4 20.33 10.82 5.95
C ALA A 4 20.18 9.54 5.10
N ARG A 5 20.77 8.44 5.56
CA ARG A 5 20.49 7.09 5.06
C ARG A 5 19.20 6.59 5.71
N LEU A 6 18.12 6.54 4.95
CA LEU A 6 16.97 5.68 5.27
C LEU A 6 17.24 4.31 4.66
N GLN A 7 17.54 3.31 5.50
CA GLN A 7 17.58 1.91 5.10
C GLN A 7 16.15 1.35 5.17
N PHE A 8 15.57 1.08 4.01
CA PHE A 8 14.44 0.16 3.88
C PHE A 8 14.95 -1.11 3.18
N ASN A 9 15.05 -2.19 3.94
CA ASN A 9 15.20 -3.53 3.39
C ASN A 9 13.83 -4.00 2.93
N HIS A 10 13.68 -4.46 1.69
CA HIS A 10 12.88 -5.65 1.38
C HIS A 10 13.26 -6.25 0.03
N ILE A 11 13.07 -7.56 -0.03
CA ILE A 11 13.72 -8.56 -0.88
C ILE A 11 12.88 -8.81 -2.14
N ASN A 12 13.56 -8.94 -3.27
CA ASN A 12 12.99 -9.29 -4.58
C ASN A 12 12.37 -10.71 -4.57
N TYR A 13 11.11 -10.83 -5.00
CA TYR A 13 10.51 -12.12 -5.35
C TYR A 13 10.67 -12.39 -6.86
N LEU A 14 11.56 -13.32 -7.21
CA LEU A 14 11.62 -13.93 -8.54
C LEU A 14 10.67 -15.14 -8.56
N HIS A 15 9.57 -15.04 -9.29
CA HIS A 15 8.72 -16.18 -9.64
C HIS A 15 9.32 -16.97 -10.80
N GLN A 16 9.58 -18.26 -10.60
CA GLN A 16 9.73 -19.22 -11.70
C GLN A 16 8.54 -20.19 -11.72
N PRO A 17 7.86 -20.39 -12.86
CA PRO A 17 6.79 -21.37 -12.97
C PRO A 17 7.35 -22.79 -13.13
N LYS A 18 6.96 -23.71 -12.25
CA LYS A 18 7.20 -25.16 -12.41
C LYS A 18 6.14 -25.75 -13.34
N THR A 19 6.60 -26.38 -14.42
CA THR A 19 5.79 -27.15 -15.37
C THR A 19 5.43 -28.51 -14.77
N ILE A 20 4.14 -28.82 -14.66
CA ILE A 20 3.65 -30.16 -14.27
C ILE A 20 3.50 -31.00 -15.54
N LYS A 21 4.34 -32.04 -15.69
CA LYS A 21 4.19 -33.06 -16.74
C LYS A 21 3.23 -34.15 -16.25
N GLY A 22 1.97 -34.08 -16.68
CA GLY A 22 1.00 -35.18 -16.56
C GLY A 22 1.13 -36.15 -17.74
N LYS A 23 1.29 -37.45 -17.45
CA LYS A 23 1.37 -38.54 -18.43
C LYS A 23 -0.05 -39.10 -18.61
N VAL A 24 -0.65 -38.93 -19.80
CA VAL A 24 -1.96 -39.50 -20.14
C VAL A 24 -1.76 -40.69 -21.08
N THR A 25 -2.17 -41.87 -20.63
CA THR A 25 -2.21 -43.10 -21.43
C THR A 25 -3.49 -43.14 -22.26
N ALA A 26 -3.35 -43.27 -23.58
CA ALA A 26 -4.44 -43.47 -24.51
C ALA A 26 -4.87 -44.95 -24.53
N LYS A 27 -6.18 -45.20 -24.41
CA LYS A 27 -6.84 -46.42 -24.89
C LYS A 27 -7.90 -45.99 -25.89
N GLY A 28 -7.71 -46.37 -27.15
CA GLY A 28 -8.68 -46.14 -28.20
C GLY A 28 -9.78 -47.18 -28.16
N GLU A 29 -10.99 -46.77 -28.53
CA GLU A 29 -11.99 -47.63 -29.16
C GLU A 29 -13.07 -46.76 -29.83
N ARG A 30 -13.71 -47.36 -30.82
CA ARG A 30 -14.33 -46.75 -32.00
C ARG A 30 -15.69 -46.10 -31.70
N THR A 31 -16.01 -45.07 -32.48
CA THR A 31 -17.36 -44.49 -32.64
C THR A 31 -18.34 -45.47 -33.29
N PRO A 32 -19.66 -45.19 -33.17
CA PRO A 32 -20.36 -44.76 -34.38
C PRO A 32 -21.29 -43.56 -34.17
N HIS A 33 -21.59 -42.95 -35.31
CA HIS A 33 -22.21 -41.65 -35.55
C HIS A 33 -23.65 -41.47 -35.05
N THR A 34 -23.97 -40.26 -34.60
CA THR A 34 -25.35 -39.75 -34.61
C THR A 34 -25.34 -38.26 -34.95
N HIS A 35 -26.15 -37.88 -35.94
CA HIS A 35 -26.33 -36.52 -36.44
C HIS A 35 -27.05 -35.63 -35.41
N TYR A 36 -26.47 -34.48 -35.06
CA TYR A 36 -27.18 -33.39 -34.39
C TYR A 36 -27.17 -32.15 -35.29
N THR A 37 -28.36 -31.76 -35.72
CA THR A 37 -28.62 -30.58 -36.52
C THR A 37 -28.67 -29.33 -35.64
N PHE A 38 -28.17 -28.23 -36.20
CA PHE A 38 -27.90 -26.93 -35.61
C PHE A 38 -29.07 -26.29 -34.84
N ALA A 39 -28.82 -26.00 -33.55
CA ALA A 39 -29.54 -24.99 -32.77
C ALA A 39 -28.52 -24.16 -31.95
N VAL A 40 -27.51 -23.58 -32.62
CA VAL A 40 -26.41 -22.85 -31.95
C VAL A 40 -26.37 -21.35 -32.28
N SER A 41 -27.16 -20.85 -33.25
CA SER A 41 -26.98 -19.47 -33.75
C SER A 41 -27.56 -18.39 -32.80
N LYS A 42 -28.82 -18.46 -32.38
CA LYS A 42 -29.44 -17.33 -31.63
C LYS A 42 -28.95 -17.14 -30.19
N HIS A 43 -28.65 -18.22 -29.48
CA HIS A 43 -28.28 -18.13 -28.07
C HIS A 43 -26.84 -17.62 -27.86
N THR A 44 -26.00 -17.82 -28.87
CA THR A 44 -24.59 -17.39 -28.89
C THR A 44 -24.50 -15.91 -29.25
N GLU A 45 -25.28 -15.44 -30.23
CA GLU A 45 -25.36 -14.03 -30.63
C GLU A 45 -25.85 -13.12 -29.48
N MET A 46 -26.85 -13.56 -28.70
CA MET A 46 -27.37 -12.80 -27.56
C MET A 46 -26.36 -12.69 -26.41
N LYS A 47 -25.54 -13.73 -26.18
CA LYS A 47 -24.46 -13.71 -25.19
C LYS A 47 -23.29 -12.82 -25.62
N ILE A 48 -22.95 -12.82 -26.91
CA ILE A 48 -21.92 -11.92 -27.45
C ILE A 48 -22.37 -10.46 -27.30
N LEU A 49 -23.63 -10.14 -27.62
CA LEU A 49 -24.15 -8.78 -27.48
C LEU A 49 -24.20 -8.31 -26.01
N GLN A 50 -24.63 -9.18 -25.08
CA GLN A 50 -24.59 -8.89 -23.64
C GLN A 50 -23.16 -8.69 -23.14
N THR A 51 -22.19 -9.46 -23.65
CA THR A 51 -20.77 -9.34 -23.26
C THR A 51 -20.17 -8.03 -23.78
N ILE A 52 -20.53 -7.60 -25.00
CA ILE A 52 -20.11 -6.32 -25.57
C ILE A 52 -20.72 -5.15 -24.80
N ILE A 53 -21.99 -5.22 -24.40
CA ILE A 53 -22.64 -4.17 -23.61
C ILE A 53 -22.00 -4.04 -22.21
N ILE A 54 -21.71 -5.16 -21.54
CA ILE A 54 -20.99 -5.15 -20.26
C ILE A 54 -19.58 -4.56 -20.43
N LEU A 55 -18.88 -4.90 -21.52
CA LEU A 55 -17.57 -4.34 -21.85
C LEU A 55 -17.64 -2.82 -22.06
N PHE A 56 -18.63 -2.31 -22.80
CA PHE A 56 -18.81 -0.87 -23.01
C PHE A 56 -19.21 -0.11 -21.74
N ILE A 57 -19.98 -0.70 -20.84
CA ILE A 57 -20.32 -0.10 -19.54
C ILE A 57 -19.09 -0.06 -18.62
N THR A 58 -18.24 -1.09 -18.65
CA THR A 58 -16.98 -1.09 -17.88
C THR A 58 -15.96 -0.06 -18.42
N ILE A 59 -15.95 0.22 -19.72
CA ILE A 59 -15.07 1.27 -20.30
C ILE A 59 -15.60 2.67 -19.99
N SER A 60 -16.91 2.83 -19.78
CA SER A 60 -17.54 4.11 -19.41
C SER A 60 -17.40 4.45 -17.91
N SER A 61 -16.81 3.55 -17.13
CA SER A 61 -16.65 3.68 -15.67
C SER A 61 -15.26 4.17 -15.25
N PHE A 62 -14.37 4.47 -16.20
CA PHE A 62 -13.21 5.31 -15.89
C PHE A 62 -13.71 6.73 -15.68
N ALA A 63 -13.57 7.21 -14.44
CA ALA A 63 -14.03 8.51 -13.96
C ALA A 63 -14.03 9.57 -15.08
N GLN A 64 -15.20 10.17 -15.34
CA GLN A 64 -15.31 11.35 -16.20
C GLN A 64 -14.41 12.43 -15.60
N SER A 65 -13.19 12.53 -16.11
CA SER A 65 -12.27 13.56 -15.75
C SER A 65 -12.87 14.88 -16.26
N ASN A 66 -13.10 15.87 -15.39
CA ASN A 66 -13.65 17.18 -15.76
C ASN A 66 -12.64 18.04 -16.57
N TYR A 67 -11.71 17.39 -17.27
CA TYR A 67 -10.65 18.00 -18.06
C TYR A 67 -11.19 18.64 -19.33
N ASP A 68 -10.88 19.92 -19.51
CA ASP A 68 -11.20 20.71 -20.68
C ASP A 68 -9.92 21.01 -21.50
N ASP A 69 -9.70 20.21 -22.54
CA ASP A 69 -8.57 20.37 -23.46
C ASP A 69 -8.56 21.74 -24.17
N SER A 70 -9.71 22.42 -24.28
CA SER A 70 -9.78 23.73 -24.93
C SER A 70 -9.06 24.84 -24.14
N LYS A 71 -8.90 24.65 -22.83
CA LYS A 71 -8.18 25.58 -21.94
C LYS A 71 -6.66 25.43 -22.02
N ILE A 72 -6.16 24.40 -22.69
CA ILE A 72 -4.73 24.14 -22.80
C ILE A 72 -4.18 24.71 -24.11
N SER A 73 -3.13 25.52 -24.02
CA SER A 73 -2.46 26.10 -25.19
C SER A 73 -1.74 25.02 -26.01
N ASN A 74 -1.56 25.28 -27.31
CA ASN A 74 -0.82 24.39 -28.20
C ASN A 74 0.63 24.13 -27.74
N LYS A 75 1.24 25.09 -27.04
CA LYS A 75 2.59 24.94 -26.51
C LYS A 75 2.61 23.92 -25.37
N THR A 76 1.69 24.07 -24.41
CA THR A 76 1.52 23.15 -23.29
C THR A 76 1.12 21.74 -23.77
N LYS A 77 0.19 21.63 -24.72
CA LYS A 77 -0.21 20.35 -25.34
C LYS A 77 0.98 19.57 -25.92
N LYS A 78 1.95 20.26 -26.52
CA LYS A 78 3.17 19.61 -27.05
C LYS A 78 4.05 19.04 -25.93
N ALA A 79 4.10 19.69 -24.77
CA ALA A 79 4.81 19.16 -23.60
C ALA A 79 4.07 17.96 -23.00
N VAL A 80 2.76 18.07 -22.81
CA VAL A 80 1.87 17.00 -22.33
C VAL A 80 2.01 15.75 -23.18
N LYS A 81 1.91 15.85 -24.51
CA LYS A 81 2.07 14.71 -25.43
C LYS A 81 3.41 13.97 -25.29
N LYS A 82 4.48 14.68 -24.93
CA LYS A 82 5.79 14.04 -24.70
C LYS A 82 5.82 13.29 -23.37
N ILE A 83 5.17 13.82 -22.33
CA ILE A 83 5.00 13.17 -21.04
C ILE A 83 4.15 11.91 -21.18
N GLU A 84 3.00 12.00 -21.85
CA GLU A 84 2.10 10.88 -22.13
C GLU A 84 2.80 9.78 -22.93
N LYS A 85 3.68 10.14 -23.87
CA LYS A 85 4.39 9.15 -24.68
C LYS A 85 5.32 8.26 -23.85
N VAL A 86 5.91 8.79 -22.78
CA VAL A 86 6.75 7.99 -21.86
C VAL A 86 5.88 7.30 -20.81
N ASN A 87 4.86 7.99 -20.31
CA ASN A 87 3.89 7.50 -19.32
C ASN A 87 4.51 6.89 -18.06
N GLU A 88 5.56 7.52 -17.54
CA GLU A 88 6.19 7.14 -16.29
C GLU A 88 6.57 8.41 -15.52
N LEU A 89 6.38 8.40 -14.20
CA LEU A 89 6.71 9.52 -13.33
C LEU A 89 8.14 9.33 -12.78
N MET A 90 9.06 10.13 -13.29
CA MET A 90 10.49 10.04 -12.99
C MET A 90 11.03 11.28 -12.26
N SER A 91 12.04 11.09 -11.39
CA SER A 91 12.84 12.18 -10.81
C SER A 91 13.96 12.67 -11.75
N SER A 92 14.69 13.71 -11.33
CA SER A 92 15.78 14.34 -12.10
C SER A 92 16.99 13.45 -12.38
N ALA A 93 17.21 12.43 -11.54
CA ALA A 93 18.24 11.41 -11.70
C ALA A 93 17.64 10.04 -11.36
N VAL A 94 17.82 9.06 -12.25
CA VAL A 94 17.23 7.72 -12.14
C VAL A 94 18.22 6.61 -12.52
N TYR A 95 17.87 5.37 -12.15
CA TYR A 95 18.68 4.15 -12.34
C TYR A 95 20.05 4.21 -11.64
N SER A 96 20.81 3.12 -11.77
CA SER A 96 22.09 2.93 -11.08
C SER A 96 23.15 3.98 -11.38
N SER A 97 23.05 4.67 -12.53
CA SER A 97 24.00 5.71 -12.95
C SER A 97 23.57 7.13 -12.60
N GLY A 98 22.41 7.33 -11.97
CA GLY A 98 21.88 8.68 -11.72
C GLY A 98 21.64 9.45 -13.02
N MET A 99 21.21 8.75 -14.07
CA MET A 99 20.97 9.33 -15.39
C MET A 99 19.83 10.34 -15.32
N ARG A 100 20.01 11.50 -15.95
CA ARG A 100 18.92 12.44 -16.18
C ARG A 100 17.99 11.91 -17.28
N PRO A 101 16.73 11.54 -16.97
CA PRO A 101 15.85 10.96 -17.96
C PRO A 101 15.23 12.04 -18.84
N LYS A 102 15.01 11.73 -20.12
CA LYS A 102 14.27 12.62 -21.05
C LYS A 102 12.88 13.01 -20.52
N GLN A 103 12.29 12.15 -19.71
CA GLN A 103 11.01 12.44 -19.07
C GLN A 103 11.08 13.61 -18.10
N TRP A 104 12.20 13.76 -17.38
CA TRP A 104 12.42 14.92 -16.53
C TRP A 104 12.59 16.20 -17.36
N ASP A 105 13.25 16.14 -18.52
CA ASP A 105 13.30 17.28 -19.44
C ASP A 105 11.90 17.67 -19.96
N ASN A 106 11.03 16.68 -20.21
CA ASN A 106 9.64 16.93 -20.59
C ASN A 106 8.87 17.62 -19.44
N PHE A 107 9.08 17.20 -18.19
CA PHE A 107 8.52 17.85 -17.01
C PHE A 107 9.01 19.30 -16.85
N GLU A 108 10.30 19.56 -16.97
CA GLU A 108 10.83 20.93 -16.93
C GLU A 108 10.27 21.79 -18.07
N THR A 109 10.07 21.20 -19.25
CA THR A 109 9.40 21.88 -20.36
C THR A 109 7.95 22.21 -20.01
N LEU A 110 7.18 21.28 -19.45
CA LEU A 110 5.82 21.54 -18.99
C LEU A 110 5.80 22.71 -17.98
N LYS A 111 6.63 22.63 -16.94
CA LYS A 111 6.75 23.65 -15.90
C LYS A 111 7.06 25.05 -16.45
N LYS A 112 7.92 25.13 -17.48
CA LYS A 112 8.30 26.41 -18.10
C LYS A 112 7.24 26.97 -19.05
N THR A 113 6.39 26.12 -19.62
CA THR A 113 5.53 26.50 -20.75
C THR A 113 4.06 26.66 -20.39
N ALA A 114 3.59 25.92 -19.39
CA ALA A 114 2.23 26.01 -18.90
C ALA A 114 2.06 27.20 -17.95
N THR A 115 0.93 27.88 -18.09
CA THR A 115 0.42 28.84 -17.11
C THR A 115 -0.10 28.11 -15.87
N GLU A 116 -0.25 28.84 -14.76
CA GLU A 116 -0.84 28.29 -13.54
C GLU A 116 -2.24 27.71 -13.78
N SER A 117 -3.10 28.41 -14.53
CA SER A 117 -4.45 27.93 -14.87
C SER A 117 -4.43 26.66 -15.72
N GLU A 118 -3.49 26.55 -16.67
CA GLU A 118 -3.33 25.32 -17.45
C GLU A 118 -2.86 24.16 -16.57
N LEU A 119 -1.92 24.39 -15.65
CA LEU A 119 -1.46 23.34 -14.75
C LEU A 119 -2.57 22.86 -13.80
N ILE A 120 -3.42 23.78 -13.31
CA ILE A 120 -4.61 23.44 -12.51
C ILE A 120 -5.60 22.62 -13.34
N GLU A 121 -5.85 23.00 -14.59
CA GLU A 121 -6.72 22.21 -15.47
C GLU A 121 -6.12 20.81 -15.73
N LEU A 122 -4.80 20.72 -15.93
CA LEU A 122 -4.09 19.48 -16.15
C LEU A 122 -4.03 18.57 -14.91
N THR A 123 -4.32 19.05 -13.69
CA THR A 123 -4.53 18.13 -12.56
C THR A 123 -5.78 17.28 -12.74
N ASN A 124 -6.68 17.62 -13.66
CA ASN A 124 -7.82 16.77 -14.03
C ASN A 124 -7.55 15.92 -15.28
N HIS A 125 -6.36 15.96 -15.88
CA HIS A 125 -6.08 15.29 -17.15
C HIS A 125 -6.36 13.76 -17.11
N PRO A 126 -6.85 13.12 -18.18
CA PRO A 126 -7.15 11.68 -18.17
C PRO A 126 -5.94 10.77 -17.93
N ASN A 127 -4.73 11.23 -18.25
CA ASN A 127 -3.47 10.52 -17.95
C ASN A 127 -2.93 10.87 -16.55
N GLY A 128 -2.80 9.88 -15.66
CA GLY A 128 -2.33 10.08 -14.29
C GLY A 128 -0.90 10.63 -14.15
N VAL A 129 0.01 10.32 -15.07
CA VAL A 129 1.38 10.87 -15.04
C VAL A 129 1.37 12.36 -15.36
N VAL A 130 0.51 12.80 -16.29
CA VAL A 130 0.29 14.22 -16.57
C VAL A 130 -0.31 14.93 -15.36
N ARG A 131 -1.30 14.33 -14.68
CA ARG A 131 -1.86 14.86 -13.43
C ARG A 131 -0.77 15.05 -12.37
N SER A 132 0.05 14.03 -12.15
CA SER A 132 1.15 14.03 -11.17
C SER A 132 2.21 15.08 -11.46
N TYR A 133 2.69 15.17 -12.71
CA TYR A 133 3.66 16.21 -13.06
C TYR A 133 3.07 17.62 -13.01
N SER A 134 1.80 17.80 -13.36
CA SER A 134 1.16 19.13 -13.29
C SER A 134 1.04 19.60 -11.85
N PHE A 135 0.65 18.71 -10.94
CA PHE A 135 0.63 18.98 -9.50
C PHE A 135 2.03 19.26 -8.93
N TRP A 136 3.03 18.47 -9.32
CA TRP A 136 4.42 18.73 -8.91
C TRP A 136 4.91 20.09 -9.43
N ALA A 137 4.60 20.47 -10.68
CA ALA A 137 4.94 21.79 -11.20
C ALA A 137 4.26 22.93 -10.40
N LEU A 138 2.97 22.78 -10.07
CA LEU A 138 2.24 23.73 -9.22
C LEU A 138 2.85 23.85 -7.82
N SER A 139 3.47 22.78 -7.32
CA SER A 139 4.01 22.77 -5.96
C SER A 139 5.16 23.77 -5.72
N TYR A 140 5.82 24.24 -6.78
CA TYR A 140 6.82 25.32 -6.70
C TYR A 140 6.20 26.72 -6.59
N ASN A 141 4.89 26.86 -6.81
CA ASN A 141 4.19 28.13 -6.71
C ASN A 141 3.52 28.28 -5.33
N LYS A 142 3.99 29.25 -4.55
CA LYS A 142 3.51 29.48 -3.18
C LYS A 142 2.08 30.00 -3.11
N ASN A 143 1.59 30.63 -4.19
CA ASN A 143 0.28 31.29 -4.24
C ASN A 143 -0.87 30.32 -4.54
N VAL A 144 -0.57 29.11 -5.02
CA VAL A 144 -1.58 28.09 -5.33
C VAL A 144 -2.04 27.39 -4.06
N ASP A 145 -3.35 27.22 -3.91
CA ASP A 145 -3.94 26.37 -2.87
C ASP A 145 -3.88 24.89 -3.28
N LEU A 146 -2.68 24.30 -3.13
CA LEU A 146 -2.44 22.89 -3.42
C LEU A 146 -3.29 21.96 -2.56
N PHE A 147 -3.65 22.38 -1.34
CA PHE A 147 -4.42 21.53 -0.44
C PHE A 147 -5.85 21.37 -0.94
N LYS A 148 -6.46 22.42 -1.48
CA LYS A 148 -7.75 22.32 -2.19
C LYS A 148 -7.69 21.31 -3.34
N ILE A 149 -6.60 21.29 -4.11
CA ILE A 149 -6.41 20.32 -5.19
C ILE A 149 -6.33 18.90 -4.61
N VAL A 150 -5.52 18.66 -3.57
CA VAL A 150 -5.45 17.34 -2.91
C VAL A 150 -6.82 16.86 -2.45
N LYS A 151 -7.63 17.73 -1.83
CA LYS A 151 -8.98 17.37 -1.36
C LYS A 151 -9.89 16.89 -2.50
N ASN A 152 -9.76 17.45 -3.69
CA ASN A 152 -10.53 17.04 -4.86
C ASN A 152 -10.05 15.71 -5.47
N HIS A 153 -8.83 15.28 -5.15
CA HIS A 153 -8.19 14.07 -5.69
C HIS A 153 -8.00 12.96 -4.65
N LEU A 154 -8.71 13.00 -3.53
CA LEU A 154 -8.63 11.93 -2.52
C LEU A 154 -9.12 10.56 -3.01
N ASN A 155 -9.88 10.53 -4.10
CA ASN A 155 -10.35 9.29 -4.73
C ASN A 155 -9.57 8.94 -6.00
N ASP A 156 -8.48 9.65 -6.28
CA ASP A 156 -7.65 9.40 -7.47
C ASP A 156 -6.70 8.23 -7.22
N ASP A 157 -7.23 7.02 -7.38
CA ASP A 157 -6.52 5.76 -7.14
C ASP A 157 -5.92 5.13 -8.42
N GLU A 158 -5.83 5.89 -9.52
CA GLU A 158 -5.14 5.46 -10.74
C GLU A 158 -3.68 5.15 -10.42
N LEU A 159 -3.25 3.93 -10.77
CA LEU A 159 -1.87 3.50 -10.61
C LEU A 159 -1.00 4.01 -11.76
N ILE A 160 0.07 4.72 -11.41
CA ILE A 160 1.09 5.19 -12.34
C ILE A 160 2.42 4.50 -12.07
N SER A 161 3.18 4.21 -13.13
CA SER A 161 4.56 3.74 -13.00
C SER A 161 5.45 4.89 -12.52
N THR A 162 6.38 4.59 -11.61
CA THR A 162 7.29 5.56 -11.03
C THR A 162 8.74 5.09 -11.09
N GLN A 163 9.68 6.00 -11.29
CA GLN A 163 11.11 5.76 -11.15
C GLN A 163 11.79 6.93 -10.42
N PHE A 164 12.13 6.73 -9.15
CA PHE A 164 12.81 7.74 -8.32
C PHE A 164 14.18 7.20 -7.89
N GLY A 165 15.26 7.81 -8.41
CA GLY A 165 16.60 7.24 -8.25
C GLY A 165 16.66 5.81 -8.78
N CYS A 166 17.17 4.88 -7.97
CA CYS A 166 17.23 3.44 -8.31
C CYS A 166 15.91 2.69 -8.08
N ILE A 167 14.88 3.33 -7.53
CA ILE A 167 13.65 2.68 -7.08
C ILE A 167 12.58 2.86 -8.15
N GLY A 168 12.22 1.75 -8.81
CA GLY A 168 11.06 1.65 -9.69
C GLY A 168 9.86 1.06 -8.94
N GLY A 169 8.64 1.44 -9.33
CA GLY A 169 7.43 0.98 -8.66
C GLY A 169 6.14 1.48 -9.30
N GLN A 170 5.06 1.38 -8.55
CA GLN A 170 3.77 1.96 -8.87
C GLN A 170 3.26 2.79 -7.69
N GLU A 171 2.60 3.90 -7.98
CA GLU A 171 2.02 4.79 -6.98
C GLU A 171 0.62 5.21 -7.44
N LYS A 172 -0.30 5.47 -6.50
CA LYS A 172 -1.58 6.10 -6.84
C LYS A 172 -1.39 7.60 -7.01
N VAL A 173 -2.10 8.22 -7.95
CA VAL A 173 -1.99 9.67 -8.19
C VAL A 173 -2.29 10.49 -6.92
N GLY A 174 -3.36 10.15 -6.20
CA GLY A 174 -3.70 10.82 -4.93
C GLY A 174 -2.65 10.64 -3.84
N ASP A 175 -2.03 9.45 -3.76
CA ASP A 175 -0.91 9.20 -2.84
C ASP A 175 0.32 10.05 -3.20
N PHE A 176 0.66 10.13 -4.49
CA PHE A 176 1.75 10.98 -4.96
C PHE A 176 1.50 12.47 -4.64
N TYR A 177 0.27 12.95 -4.81
CA TYR A 177 -0.10 14.33 -4.44
C TYR A 177 0.17 14.60 -2.96
N ILE A 178 -0.21 13.67 -2.09
CA ILE A 178 0.05 13.77 -0.64
C ILE A 178 1.57 13.77 -0.37
N GLN A 179 2.33 12.89 -1.02
CA GLN A 179 3.79 12.82 -0.86
C GLN A 179 4.50 14.12 -1.27
N VAL A 180 4.10 14.74 -2.39
CA VAL A 180 4.67 16.03 -2.84
C VAL A 180 4.52 17.11 -1.79
N LEU A 181 3.43 17.12 -1.03
CA LEU A 181 3.21 18.09 0.04
C LEU A 181 3.69 17.61 1.43
N THR A 182 4.21 16.38 1.54
CA THR A 182 4.75 15.82 2.79
C THR A 182 6.16 16.36 3.07
N PRO A 183 6.39 16.94 4.27
CA PRO A 183 7.70 17.41 4.68
C PRO A 183 8.76 16.32 4.52
N GLN A 184 9.91 16.67 3.95
CA GLN A 184 11.04 15.76 3.70
C GLN A 184 10.80 14.69 2.62
N TYR A 185 9.69 14.73 1.88
CA TYR A 185 9.41 13.80 0.78
C TYR A 185 9.43 14.50 -0.59
N VAL A 186 9.79 13.72 -1.61
CA VAL A 186 9.84 14.03 -3.06
C VAL A 186 10.79 15.16 -3.45
N ASP A 187 10.55 16.36 -2.92
CA ASP A 187 11.24 17.59 -3.30
C ASP A 187 11.25 18.56 -2.11
N LEU A 188 12.43 19.04 -1.71
CA LEU A 188 12.55 19.94 -0.55
C LEU A 188 12.16 21.39 -0.86
N ASP A 189 12.13 21.77 -2.14
CA ASP A 189 11.83 23.13 -2.58
C ASP A 189 10.33 23.34 -2.83
N SER A 190 9.52 22.27 -2.83
CA SER A 190 8.09 22.36 -3.00
C SER A 190 7.36 22.84 -1.74
N LYS A 191 6.22 23.52 -1.93
CA LYS A 191 5.32 23.91 -0.85
C LYS A 191 4.83 22.67 -0.11
N LYS A 192 4.94 22.68 1.22
CA LYS A 192 4.50 21.60 2.11
C LYS A 192 3.25 21.99 2.88
N LEU A 193 2.46 20.99 3.28
CA LEU A 193 1.36 21.23 4.20
C LEU A 193 1.90 21.62 5.58
N ASN A 194 1.18 22.52 6.26
CA ASN A 194 1.45 22.81 7.66
C ASN A 194 0.77 21.75 8.57
N LYS A 195 1.06 21.81 9.88
CA LYS A 195 0.51 20.86 10.87
C LYS A 195 -1.02 20.81 10.90
N GLN A 196 -1.69 21.95 10.70
CA GLN A 196 -3.16 22.00 10.71
C GLN A 196 -3.74 21.31 9.47
N GLN A 197 -3.19 21.59 8.29
CA GLN A 197 -3.60 20.95 7.05
C GLN A 197 -3.34 19.43 7.06
N PHE A 198 -2.23 18.99 7.68
CA PHE A 198 -1.98 17.56 7.87
C PHE A 198 -3.05 16.89 8.74
N ARG A 199 -3.47 17.53 9.83
CA ARG A 199 -4.56 16.99 10.66
C ARG A 199 -5.90 16.95 9.92
N GLU A 200 -6.21 17.98 9.13
CA GLU A 200 -7.39 17.98 8.28
C GLU A 200 -7.32 16.86 7.23
N LEU A 201 -6.17 16.68 6.57
CA LEU A 201 -5.95 15.59 5.62
C LEU A 201 -6.14 14.21 6.26
N ASP A 202 -5.58 13.99 7.45
CA ASP A 202 -5.72 12.72 8.17
C ASP A 202 -7.20 12.44 8.48
N SER A 203 -7.95 13.45 8.93
CA SER A 203 -9.39 13.33 9.13
C SER A 203 -10.12 12.99 7.83
N LEU A 204 -9.85 13.70 6.73
CA LEU A 204 -10.48 13.44 5.45
C LEU A 204 -10.20 12.02 4.94
N LEU A 205 -8.97 11.53 5.06
CA LEU A 205 -8.60 10.18 4.65
C LEU A 205 -9.32 9.09 5.47
N VAL A 206 -9.49 9.31 6.78
CA VAL A 206 -10.17 8.35 7.68
C VAL A 206 -11.68 8.33 7.43
N TYR A 207 -12.29 9.49 7.25
CA TYR A 207 -13.75 9.62 7.20
C TYR A 207 -14.35 9.49 5.80
N SER A 208 -13.56 9.66 4.74
CA SER A 208 -14.04 9.48 3.36
C SER A 208 -13.86 8.04 2.86
N ASN A 209 -14.70 7.67 1.90
CA ASN A 209 -14.52 6.45 1.13
C ASN A 209 -13.45 6.71 0.05
N ASN A 210 -12.22 6.31 0.32
CA ASN A 210 -11.09 6.38 -0.60
C ASN A 210 -10.23 5.11 -0.48
N ASN A 211 -9.46 4.84 -1.53
CA ASN A 211 -8.58 3.68 -1.61
C ASN A 211 -7.09 4.06 -1.48
N LEU A 212 -6.74 5.27 -1.03
CA LEU A 212 -5.35 5.72 -0.98
C LEU A 212 -4.56 5.00 0.12
N ASN A 213 -3.29 4.70 -0.16
CA ASN A 213 -2.38 4.05 0.78
C ASN A 213 -2.08 4.96 1.99
N ALA A 214 -2.10 6.29 1.79
CA ALA A 214 -1.94 7.30 2.84
C ALA A 214 -2.95 7.15 3.99
N LYS A 215 -4.12 6.54 3.73
CA LYS A 215 -5.14 6.26 4.73
C LYS A 215 -4.61 5.39 5.88
N TYR A 216 -3.74 4.42 5.59
CA TYR A 216 -3.08 3.59 6.62
C TYR A 216 -2.38 4.46 7.67
N GLY A 217 -1.58 5.42 7.20
CA GLY A 217 -0.87 6.35 8.08
C GLY A 217 -1.81 7.29 8.83
N ALA A 218 -2.85 7.78 8.16
CA ALA A 218 -3.85 8.66 8.76
C ALA A 218 -4.60 7.99 9.92
N ILE A 219 -5.00 6.72 9.76
CA ILE A 219 -5.64 5.92 10.82
C ILE A 219 -4.73 5.79 12.05
N GLN A 220 -3.42 5.63 11.86
CA GLN A 220 -2.49 5.55 12.98
C GLN A 220 -2.29 6.88 13.71
N ARG A 221 -2.36 8.01 12.99
CA ARG A 221 -2.09 9.36 13.51
C ARG A 221 -3.30 10.08 14.09
N ILE A 222 -4.52 9.73 13.67
CA ILE A 222 -5.72 10.36 14.19
C ILE A 222 -5.80 10.18 15.71
N GLU A 223 -6.35 11.16 16.44
CA GLU A 223 -6.44 11.12 17.90
C GLU A 223 -7.25 9.91 18.41
N SER A 224 -6.80 9.29 19.50
CA SER A 224 -7.55 8.23 20.18
C SER A 224 -8.64 8.84 21.07
N SER A 225 -9.72 9.31 20.47
CA SER A 225 -10.89 9.87 21.17
C SER A 225 -12.11 8.97 21.02
N GLU A 226 -13.04 9.02 21.97
CA GLU A 226 -14.31 8.25 21.88
C GLU A 226 -15.08 8.54 20.58
N SER A 227 -14.99 9.78 20.06
CA SER A 227 -15.59 10.13 18.78
C SER A 227 -14.98 9.37 17.60
N ASN A 228 -13.67 9.11 17.61
CA ASN A 228 -12.98 8.40 16.53
C ASN A 228 -13.08 6.88 16.67
N TYR A 229 -13.26 6.37 17.90
CA TYR A 229 -13.37 4.93 18.17
C TYR A 229 -14.41 4.24 17.29
N GLY A 230 -15.63 4.79 17.22
CA GLY A 230 -16.72 4.23 16.41
C GLY A 230 -16.35 4.12 14.93
N LYS A 231 -15.76 5.18 14.36
CA LYS A 231 -15.34 5.17 12.95
C LYS A 231 -14.20 4.19 12.68
N ILE A 232 -13.23 4.09 13.58
CA ILE A 232 -12.12 3.14 13.44
C ILE A 232 -12.65 1.70 13.53
N LYS A 233 -13.60 1.44 14.44
CA LYS A 233 -14.22 0.11 14.57
C LYS A 233 -15.01 -0.27 13.32
N GLU A 234 -15.77 0.66 12.76
CA GLU A 234 -16.45 0.52 11.46
C GLU A 234 -15.45 0.16 10.35
N LEU A 235 -14.33 0.88 10.23
CA LEU A 235 -13.31 0.60 9.21
C LEU A 235 -12.74 -0.83 9.31
N TYR A 236 -12.53 -1.33 10.52
CA TYR A 236 -12.09 -2.71 10.69
C TYR A 236 -13.21 -3.71 10.35
N LEU A 237 -14.39 -3.56 10.94
CA LEU A 237 -15.48 -4.53 10.80
C LEU A 237 -16.06 -4.59 9.38
N GLU A 238 -16.18 -3.45 8.70
CA GLU A 238 -16.84 -3.37 7.39
C GLU A 238 -15.86 -3.44 6.22
N LYS A 239 -14.63 -2.93 6.39
CA LYS A 239 -13.64 -2.85 5.30
C LYS A 239 -12.44 -3.77 5.50
N ASN A 240 -12.37 -4.48 6.63
CA ASN A 240 -11.23 -5.31 7.01
C ASN A 240 -9.90 -4.51 6.98
N ASP A 241 -9.94 -3.23 7.35
CA ASP A 241 -8.74 -2.38 7.38
C ASP A 241 -7.88 -2.75 8.59
N GLN A 242 -6.79 -3.47 8.33
CA GLN A 242 -5.90 -4.00 9.37
C GLN A 242 -5.16 -2.90 10.15
N SER A 243 -5.03 -1.70 9.58
CA SER A 243 -4.50 -0.55 10.30
C SER A 243 -5.48 -0.07 11.37
N ALA A 244 -6.79 -0.19 11.11
CA ALA A 244 -7.82 0.16 12.07
C ALA A 244 -7.78 -0.78 13.29
N LEU A 245 -7.54 -2.09 13.12
CA LEU A 245 -7.34 -3.02 14.24
C LEU A 245 -6.21 -2.58 15.17
N VAL A 246 -5.04 -2.27 14.60
CA VAL A 246 -3.88 -1.82 15.37
C VAL A 246 -4.18 -0.52 16.13
N LYS A 247 -5.00 0.36 15.53
CA LYS A 247 -5.44 1.60 16.15
C LYS A 247 -6.49 1.36 17.26
N LEU A 248 -7.42 0.42 17.10
CA LEU A 248 -8.41 0.05 18.12
C LEU A 248 -7.73 -0.41 19.40
N ALA A 249 -6.67 -1.21 19.29
CA ALA A 249 -5.93 -1.67 20.46
C ALA A 249 -5.41 -0.50 21.33
N LYS A 250 -5.09 0.67 20.75
CA LYS A 250 -4.65 1.84 21.54
C LYS A 250 -5.72 2.43 22.46
N TYR A 251 -6.98 2.01 22.34
CA TYR A 251 -8.06 2.38 23.26
C TYR A 251 -8.14 1.47 24.48
N ASN A 252 -7.44 0.32 24.48
CA ASN A 252 -7.39 -0.65 25.59
C ASN A 252 -8.79 -1.11 26.08
N LYS A 253 -9.75 -1.25 25.17
CA LYS A 253 -11.11 -1.70 25.50
C LYS A 253 -11.17 -3.22 25.56
N VAL A 254 -11.67 -3.76 26.68
CA VAL A 254 -11.78 -5.20 26.92
C VAL A 254 -12.72 -5.85 25.89
N GLU A 255 -13.74 -5.12 25.46
CA GLU A 255 -14.68 -5.56 24.42
C GLU A 255 -14.02 -5.84 23.05
N ASP A 256 -12.79 -5.38 22.82
CA ASP A 256 -12.04 -5.61 21.57
C ASP A 256 -11.08 -6.82 21.65
N ILE A 257 -11.00 -7.51 22.79
CA ILE A 257 -10.09 -8.66 22.98
C ILE A 257 -10.42 -9.80 21.99
N GLU A 258 -11.68 -10.22 21.93
CA GLU A 258 -12.09 -11.30 21.03
C GLU A 258 -11.85 -10.92 19.56
N LEU A 259 -12.11 -9.65 19.23
CA LEU A 259 -11.89 -9.10 17.91
C LEU A 259 -10.40 -9.18 17.52
N ILE A 260 -9.48 -8.86 18.43
CA ILE A 260 -8.03 -8.99 18.21
C ILE A 260 -7.62 -10.46 18.06
N LEU A 261 -8.09 -11.35 18.94
CA LEU A 261 -7.75 -12.78 18.91
C LEU A 261 -8.21 -13.50 17.64
N ASN A 262 -9.36 -13.12 17.11
CA ASN A 262 -9.94 -13.70 15.91
C ASN A 262 -9.33 -13.14 14.61
N ASN A 263 -8.50 -12.11 14.69
CA ASN A 263 -7.90 -11.53 13.51
C ASN A 263 -6.79 -12.42 12.95
N ARG A 264 -6.95 -12.79 11.67
CA ARG A 264 -5.93 -13.46 10.88
C ARG A 264 -6.07 -13.10 9.40
N GLU A 265 -5.03 -12.53 8.82
CA GLU A 265 -4.95 -12.26 7.39
C GLU A 265 -4.74 -13.57 6.60
N LYS A 266 -5.12 -13.54 5.32
CA LYS A 266 -4.93 -14.69 4.44
C LYS A 266 -3.44 -14.94 4.24
N ASP A 267 -2.98 -16.09 4.71
CA ASP A 267 -1.60 -16.56 4.54
C ASP A 267 -1.57 -18.04 4.13
N ASN A 268 -0.49 -18.45 3.46
CA ASN A 268 -0.31 -19.81 2.97
C ASN A 268 0.24 -20.78 4.03
N SER A 269 0.83 -20.26 5.10
CA SER A 269 1.31 -21.01 6.25
C SER A 269 0.24 -21.06 7.34
N GLU A 270 0.32 -22.00 8.27
CA GLU A 270 -0.65 -22.09 9.39
C GLU A 270 -0.31 -21.10 10.52
N GLU A 271 0.97 -20.75 10.62
CA GLU A 271 1.59 -19.87 11.60
C GLU A 271 1.63 -18.38 11.17
N GLY A 272 1.35 -18.08 9.90
CA GLY A 272 1.32 -16.73 9.35
C GLY A 272 -0.05 -16.06 9.41
N GLY A 273 -0.09 -14.78 9.00
CA GLY A 273 -1.31 -13.96 8.93
C GLY A 273 -1.62 -13.22 10.24
N TYR A 274 -0.69 -13.16 11.18
CA TYR A 274 -0.93 -12.55 12.50
C TYR A 274 -0.15 -11.25 12.71
N PHE A 275 0.47 -10.70 11.68
CA PHE A 275 1.27 -9.47 11.76
C PHE A 275 0.55 -8.32 12.49
N HIS A 276 -0.67 -7.99 12.07
CA HIS A 276 -1.46 -6.92 12.69
C HIS A 276 -2.03 -7.31 14.06
N THR A 277 -2.32 -8.59 14.27
CA THR A 277 -2.74 -9.14 15.57
C THR A 277 -1.66 -8.94 16.62
N TYR A 278 -0.41 -9.29 16.30
CA TYR A 278 0.71 -9.07 17.22
C TYR A 278 0.97 -7.59 17.49
N LYS A 279 0.83 -6.73 16.47
CA LYS A 279 0.93 -5.26 16.66
C LYS A 279 -0.16 -4.72 17.55
N ALA A 280 -1.40 -5.20 17.41
CA ALA A 280 -2.51 -4.85 18.28
C ALA A 280 -2.23 -5.25 19.73
N ILE A 281 -1.82 -6.50 19.97
CA ILE A 281 -1.47 -7.00 21.30
C ILE A 281 -0.30 -6.20 21.92
N SER A 282 0.68 -5.77 21.11
CA SER A 282 1.77 -4.92 21.60
C SER A 282 1.30 -3.55 22.11
N ASN A 283 0.26 -2.99 21.50
CA ASN A 283 -0.36 -1.72 21.95
C ASN A 283 -1.27 -1.92 23.17
N PHE A 284 -1.83 -3.12 23.34
CA PHE A 284 -2.76 -3.48 24.42
C PHE A 284 -2.38 -4.83 25.03
N PRO A 285 -1.31 -4.91 25.84
CA PRO A 285 -0.96 -6.15 26.52
C PRO A 285 -2.04 -6.49 27.57
N ASN A 286 -2.69 -7.65 27.42
CA ASN A 286 -3.72 -8.17 28.31
C ASN A 286 -3.52 -9.67 28.51
N SER A 287 -3.69 -10.17 29.73
CA SER A 287 -3.47 -11.59 30.07
C SER A 287 -4.23 -12.58 29.18
N GLU A 288 -5.40 -12.21 28.64
CA GLU A 288 -6.20 -13.06 27.76
C GLU A 288 -5.48 -13.41 26.45
N PHE A 289 -4.57 -12.57 25.97
CA PHE A 289 -3.80 -12.84 24.75
C PHE A 289 -2.61 -13.78 24.98
N PHE A 290 -2.19 -14.00 26.23
CA PHE A 290 -0.88 -14.58 26.50
C PHE A 290 -0.80 -16.07 26.12
N THR A 291 -1.87 -16.82 26.34
CA THR A 291 -1.98 -18.22 25.89
C THR A 291 -1.84 -18.34 24.37
N PHE A 292 -2.48 -17.43 23.63
CA PHE A 292 -2.36 -17.36 22.18
C PHE A 292 -0.90 -17.09 21.75
N LEU A 293 -0.24 -16.09 22.35
CA LEU A 293 1.16 -15.76 22.03
C LEU A 293 2.11 -16.94 22.29
N LYS A 294 1.94 -17.67 23.40
CA LYS A 294 2.73 -18.89 23.68
C LYS A 294 2.54 -19.95 22.60
N SER A 295 1.29 -20.21 22.22
CA SER A 295 0.98 -21.19 21.17
C SER A 295 1.62 -20.81 19.85
N GLN A 296 1.56 -19.53 19.46
CA GLN A 296 2.18 -19.06 18.24
C GLN A 296 3.70 -19.15 18.29
N LEU A 297 4.32 -18.79 19.43
CA LEU A 297 5.78 -18.92 19.61
C LEU A 297 6.25 -20.34 19.35
N GLN A 298 5.59 -21.36 19.93
CA GLN A 298 5.98 -22.75 19.73
C GLN A 298 5.98 -23.15 18.26
N LYS A 299 4.96 -22.72 17.50
CA LYS A 299 4.88 -22.97 16.04
C LYS A 299 6.02 -22.34 15.25
N THR A 300 6.70 -21.32 15.80
CA THR A 300 7.85 -20.68 15.13
C THR A 300 9.16 -21.44 15.32
N LEU A 301 9.29 -22.28 16.35
CA LEU A 301 10.57 -22.86 16.77
C LEU A 301 11.05 -24.00 15.85
N ASP A 302 10.13 -24.77 15.29
CA ASP A 302 10.41 -25.92 14.44
C ASP A 302 10.66 -25.54 12.96
N ASN A 303 10.65 -24.24 12.66
CA ASN A 303 10.70 -23.76 11.30
C ASN A 303 12.13 -23.69 10.74
N THR A 304 12.31 -24.22 9.54
CA THR A 304 13.53 -24.08 8.75
C THR A 304 13.54 -22.84 7.85
N HIS A 305 12.45 -22.07 7.86
CA HIS A 305 12.27 -20.87 7.08
C HIS A 305 12.31 -19.62 7.96
N TYR A 306 12.26 -18.45 7.33
CA TYR A 306 12.26 -17.16 8.00
C TYR A 306 10.92 -16.46 7.74
N SER A 307 10.33 -15.86 8.78
CA SER A 307 9.18 -14.97 8.65
C SER A 307 9.42 -13.62 9.31
N ASN A 308 9.08 -12.53 8.61
CA ASN A 308 9.14 -11.18 9.16
C ASN A 308 8.12 -10.97 10.31
N GLU A 309 7.02 -11.75 10.33
CA GLU A 309 5.97 -11.61 11.34
C GLU A 309 6.45 -11.92 12.75
N TRP A 310 7.46 -12.79 12.89
CA TRP A 310 8.04 -13.15 14.18
C TRP A 310 8.59 -11.94 14.93
N THR A 311 9.03 -10.89 14.20
CA THR A 311 9.43 -9.62 14.82
C THR A 311 8.28 -9.01 15.61
N GLN A 312 7.06 -9.03 15.08
CA GLN A 312 5.90 -8.49 15.78
C GLN A 312 5.45 -9.43 16.91
N LEU A 313 5.56 -10.75 16.75
CA LEU A 313 5.30 -11.71 17.83
C LEU A 313 6.21 -11.45 19.04
N TYR A 314 7.51 -11.28 18.81
CA TYR A 314 8.47 -10.98 19.89
C TYR A 314 8.21 -9.62 20.54
N ARG A 315 7.80 -8.61 19.77
CA ARG A 315 7.35 -7.32 20.31
C ARG A 315 6.11 -7.47 21.19
N ALA A 316 5.13 -8.26 20.75
CA ALA A 316 3.92 -8.53 21.52
C ALA A 316 4.25 -9.19 22.86
N ILE A 317 5.12 -10.20 22.87
CA ILE A 317 5.57 -10.84 24.11
C ILE A 317 6.33 -9.85 24.99
N ALA A 318 7.29 -9.10 24.43
CA ALA A 318 8.11 -8.15 25.17
C ALA A 318 7.30 -7.01 25.81
N SER A 319 6.18 -6.62 25.20
CA SER A 319 5.31 -5.54 25.70
C SER A 319 4.73 -5.79 27.10
N TYR A 320 4.67 -7.04 27.57
CA TYR A 320 4.17 -7.40 28.91
C TYR A 320 5.15 -7.04 30.04
N LYS A 321 6.44 -6.86 29.74
CA LYS A 321 7.48 -6.41 30.69
C LYS A 321 7.47 -7.17 32.03
N ASN A 322 7.21 -8.48 32.01
CA ASN A 322 7.15 -9.33 33.20
C ASN A 322 8.00 -10.60 33.07
N GLU A 323 8.20 -11.33 34.17
CA GLU A 323 9.03 -12.54 34.20
C GLU A 323 8.49 -13.65 33.28
N GLU A 324 7.18 -13.73 33.10
CA GLU A 324 6.59 -14.74 32.23
C GLU A 324 6.95 -14.50 30.76
N ALA A 325 6.85 -13.25 30.29
CA ALA A 325 7.28 -12.83 28.97
C ALA A 325 8.78 -13.06 28.76
N LYS A 326 9.61 -12.70 29.74
CA LYS A 326 11.05 -13.00 29.71
C LYS A 326 11.31 -14.49 29.53
N ASN A 327 10.60 -15.35 30.26
CA ASN A 327 10.74 -16.80 30.13
C ASN A 327 10.37 -17.29 28.71
N GLN A 328 9.32 -16.73 28.10
CA GLN A 328 8.98 -17.06 26.70
C GLN A 328 10.08 -16.60 25.73
N LEU A 329 10.63 -15.39 25.90
CA LEU A 329 11.69 -14.87 25.05
C LEU A 329 13.01 -15.65 25.14
N LEU A 330 13.22 -16.44 26.21
CA LEU A 330 14.40 -17.31 26.34
C LEU A 330 14.26 -18.64 25.59
N ILE A 331 13.04 -19.05 25.21
CA ILE A 331 12.79 -20.35 24.56
C ILE A 331 13.59 -20.52 23.25
N PRO A 332 13.64 -19.53 22.34
CA PRO A 332 14.38 -19.67 21.08
C PRO A 332 15.89 -19.90 21.27
N PHE A 333 16.45 -19.46 22.40
CA PHE A 333 17.87 -19.68 22.73
C PHE A 333 18.18 -21.15 23.02
N THR A 334 17.22 -21.88 23.57
CA THR A 334 17.40 -23.26 24.00
C THR A 334 16.87 -24.26 22.98
N GLN A 335 15.72 -23.99 22.36
CA GLN A 335 15.00 -24.98 21.55
C GLN A 335 15.28 -24.93 20.05
N VAL A 336 15.65 -23.79 19.46
CA VAL A 336 15.88 -23.71 18.00
C VAL A 336 17.27 -24.22 17.66
N GLU A 337 17.41 -25.43 17.13
CA GLU A 337 18.73 -26.02 16.86
C GLU A 337 19.41 -25.46 15.59
N HIS A 338 18.63 -25.06 14.59
CA HIS A 338 19.17 -24.62 13.31
C HIS A 338 19.87 -23.26 13.44
N LYS A 339 21.22 -23.26 13.40
CA LYS A 339 22.08 -22.08 13.71
C LYS A 339 21.68 -20.79 12.97
N ASN A 340 21.36 -20.88 11.68
CA ASN A 340 20.97 -19.70 10.90
C ASN A 340 19.58 -19.15 11.29
N ILE A 341 18.66 -20.03 11.68
CA ILE A 341 17.31 -19.63 12.09
C ILE A 341 17.35 -19.07 13.51
N ARG A 342 18.10 -19.72 14.41
CA ARG A 342 18.38 -19.18 15.75
C ARG A 342 18.89 -17.75 15.65
N LYS A 343 19.86 -17.45 14.78
CA LYS A 343 20.37 -16.08 14.58
C LYS A 343 19.28 -15.06 14.26
N TYR A 344 18.29 -15.41 13.43
CA TYR A 344 17.18 -14.50 13.14
C TYR A 344 16.31 -14.24 14.37
N HIS A 345 15.92 -15.27 15.10
CA HIS A 345 15.17 -15.09 16.34
C HIS A 345 15.93 -14.21 17.35
N LEU A 346 17.22 -14.47 17.55
CA LEU A 346 18.04 -13.68 18.47
C LEU A 346 18.07 -12.18 18.09
N ASN A 347 18.24 -11.87 16.81
CA ASN A 347 18.22 -10.50 16.32
C ASN A 347 16.85 -9.82 16.54
N MET A 348 15.75 -10.55 16.30
CA MET A 348 14.40 -10.03 16.49
C MET A 348 14.07 -9.80 17.97
N ILE A 349 14.45 -10.72 18.85
CA ILE A 349 14.27 -10.60 20.30
C ILE A 349 15.06 -9.41 20.82
N PHE A 350 16.34 -9.27 20.42
CA PHE A 350 17.15 -8.12 20.80
C PHE A 350 16.51 -6.79 20.34
N SER A 351 16.03 -6.74 19.10
CA SER A 351 15.32 -5.56 18.59
C SER A 351 14.03 -5.26 19.37
N ALA A 352 13.26 -6.28 19.73
CA ALA A 352 12.03 -6.11 20.51
C ALA A 352 12.34 -5.60 21.93
N LEU A 353 13.36 -6.14 22.58
CA LEU A 353 13.75 -5.70 23.94
C LEU A 353 14.25 -4.26 23.96
N ASN A 354 15.08 -3.85 22.98
CA ASN A 354 15.59 -2.49 22.91
C ASN A 354 14.48 -1.44 22.74
N GLU A 355 13.39 -1.79 22.05
CA GLU A 355 12.23 -0.91 21.87
C GLU A 355 11.50 -0.61 23.18
N PHE A 356 11.55 -1.54 24.15
CA PHE A 356 10.84 -1.42 25.42
C PHE A 356 11.74 -1.07 26.63
N GLN A 357 13.06 -1.02 26.43
CA GLN A 357 14.04 -0.57 27.44
C GLN A 357 14.10 0.94 27.64
N SER A 358 13.63 1.74 26.66
CA SER A 358 13.68 3.21 26.73
C SER A 358 12.61 3.86 27.60
N ASP A 359 11.64 3.07 28.08
CA ASP A 359 10.43 3.57 28.76
C ASP A 359 10.41 3.26 30.27
N SER A 360 11.51 2.77 30.83
CA SER A 360 11.65 2.38 32.25
C SER A 360 12.57 3.29 33.04
#